data_AF-A0A937QF54-F1
#
_entry.id   AF-A0A937QF54-F1
#
_cell.length_a   1.000
_cell.length_b   1.000
_cell.length_c   1.000
_cell.angle_alpha   90.00
_cell.angle_beta   90.00
_cell.angle_gamma   90.00
#
_symmetry.space_group_name_H-M   'P 1'
#
loop_
_entity.id
_entity.type
_entity.pdbx_description
1 polymer ?
#
loop_
_entity_poly.entity_id
_entity_poly.type
_entity_poly.pdbx_seq_one_letter_code
_entity_poly.pdbx_strand_id
1 'polypeptide(L)'
;MSKEVWIIGVDPPCPRCDLARQRVERLAKELGTSINVQNLIYSDPEVREFAASIGKETGTAKDVVQKAGVEIDWNHVSAVYKNPPSQPEDIDIIDGPAKHWSPEFDEALRPCQEKAESVGLLMTPIVVVQGEVKHQGSVPSIEQLRTWLT
;
A
#
# COMPACT_ATOMS: atom_id res chain seq x y z
N MET A 1 14.99 -15.26 -14.97
CA MET A 1 13.83 -15.55 -14.11
C MET A 1 13.00 -14.28 -14.00
N SER A 2 11.68 -14.36 -14.03
CA SER A 2 10.84 -13.19 -13.81
C SER A 2 10.90 -12.78 -12.33
N LYS A 3 10.97 -11.47 -12.07
CA LYS A 3 10.88 -10.85 -10.75
C LYS A 3 9.41 -10.86 -10.34
N GLU A 4 9.11 -11.56 -9.25
CA GLU A 4 7.77 -11.59 -8.67
C GLU A 4 7.54 -10.37 -7.78
N VAL A 5 6.37 -9.76 -7.93
CA VAL A 5 5.94 -8.59 -7.17
C VAL A 5 4.52 -8.81 -6.69
N TRP A 6 4.28 -8.73 -5.39
CA TRP A 6 2.93 -8.74 -4.84
C TRP A 6 2.54 -7.34 -4.36
N ILE A 7 1.30 -6.97 -4.66
CA ILE A 7 0.66 -5.75 -4.19
C ILE A 7 -0.52 -6.19 -3.37
N ILE A 8 -0.39 -6.03 -2.05
CA ILE A 8 -1.37 -6.52 -1.10
C ILE A 8 -2.18 -5.35 -0.58
N GLY A 9 -3.47 -5.38 -0.85
CA GLY A 9 -4.41 -4.31 -0.52
C GLY A 9 -5.68 -4.80 0.16
N VAL A 10 -6.74 -3.99 0.05
CA VAL A 10 -8.10 -4.29 0.50
C VAL A 10 -9.04 -4.36 -0.70
N ASP A 11 -10.17 -5.07 -0.58
CA ASP A 11 -11.25 -5.10 -1.58
C ASP A 11 -12.58 -4.66 -0.93
N PRO A 12 -13.28 -3.63 -1.45
CA PRO A 12 -12.87 -2.73 -2.53
C PRO A 12 -11.63 -1.89 -2.17
N PRO A 13 -10.80 -1.49 -3.17
CA PRO A 13 -9.54 -0.82 -2.89
C PRO A 13 -9.74 0.61 -2.38
N CYS A 14 -8.95 0.98 -1.36
CA CYS A 14 -8.81 2.38 -0.95
C CYS A 14 -7.83 3.11 -1.89
N PRO A 15 -7.78 4.46 -1.88
CA PRO A 15 -6.92 5.23 -2.78
C PRO A 15 -5.45 4.84 -2.74
N ARG A 16 -4.93 4.52 -1.55
CA ARG A 16 -3.53 4.10 -1.37
C ARG A 16 -3.23 2.76 -2.05
N CYS A 17 -4.12 1.78 -1.86
CA CYS A 17 -3.96 0.45 -2.45
C CYS A 17 -4.07 0.51 -3.97
N ASP A 18 -5.05 1.26 -4.48
CA ASP A 18 -5.25 1.40 -5.91
C ASP A 18 -4.11 2.15 -6.59
N LEU A 19 -3.62 3.26 -5.99
CA LEU A 19 -2.50 4.00 -6.56
C LEU A 19 -1.19 3.20 -6.56
N ALA A 20 -0.88 2.51 -5.46
CA ALA A 20 0.29 1.63 -5.41
C ALA A 20 0.22 0.54 -6.49
N ARG A 21 -0.97 -0.06 -6.67
CA ARG A 21 -1.25 -1.03 -7.73
C ARG A 21 -0.96 -0.47 -9.12
N GLN A 22 -1.61 0.63 -9.47
CA GLN A 22 -1.48 1.24 -10.79
C GLN A 22 -0.04 1.65 -11.10
N ARG A 23 0.69 2.21 -10.11
CA ARG A 23 2.09 2.61 -10.29
C ARG A 23 3.01 1.42 -10.54
N VAL A 24 2.88 0.34 -9.77
CA VAL A 24 3.69 -0.88 -9.96
C VAL A 24 3.36 -1.55 -11.29
N GLU A 25 2.07 -1.71 -11.63
CA GLU A 25 1.66 -2.31 -12.91
C GLU A 25 2.18 -1.51 -14.11
N ARG A 26 2.14 -0.18 -14.03
CA ARG A 26 2.67 0.72 -15.06
C ARG A 26 4.18 0.57 -15.19
N LEU A 27 4.92 0.64 -14.07
CA LEU A 27 6.37 0.48 -14.08
C LEU A 27 6.81 -0.91 -14.55
N ALA A 28 6.07 -1.97 -14.20
CA ALA A 28 6.33 -3.31 -14.70
C ALA A 28 6.21 -3.38 -16.23
N LYS A 29 5.18 -2.73 -16.81
CA LYS A 29 5.02 -2.64 -18.27
C LYS A 29 6.14 -1.82 -18.92
N GLU A 30 6.58 -0.73 -18.30
CA GLU A 30 7.69 0.10 -18.80
C GLU A 30 9.04 -0.64 -18.79
N LEU A 31 9.30 -1.44 -17.76
CA LEU A 31 10.57 -2.16 -17.57
C LEU A 31 10.64 -3.49 -18.36
N GLY A 32 9.50 -4.04 -18.79
CA GLY A 32 9.40 -5.19 -19.69
C GLY A 32 8.92 -6.50 -19.05
N THR A 33 8.85 -7.57 -19.86
CA THR A 33 8.20 -8.88 -19.55
C THR A 33 8.85 -9.69 -18.42
N SER A 34 9.89 -9.17 -17.78
CA SER A 34 10.58 -9.83 -16.68
C SER A 34 9.90 -9.63 -15.33
N ILE A 35 8.82 -8.86 -15.20
CA ILE A 35 8.13 -8.64 -13.91
C ILE A 35 6.75 -9.29 -13.93
N ASN A 36 6.48 -10.15 -12.93
CA ASN A 36 5.18 -10.76 -12.70
C ASN A 36 4.51 -10.08 -11.50
N VAL A 37 3.48 -9.26 -11.75
CA VAL A 37 2.74 -8.53 -10.71
C VAL A 37 1.50 -9.31 -10.32
N GLN A 38 1.33 -9.57 -9.02
CA GLN A 38 0.13 -10.17 -8.44
C GLN A 38 -0.56 -9.17 -7.51
N ASN A 39 -1.88 -9.07 -7.65
CA ASN A 39 -2.72 -8.24 -6.78
C ASN A 39 -3.47 -9.15 -5.83
N LEU A 40 -3.18 -9.01 -4.54
CA LEU A 40 -3.71 -9.89 -3.49
C LEU A 40 -4.43 -9.06 -2.43
N ILE A 41 -5.33 -9.70 -1.69
CA ILE A 41 -6.05 -9.08 -0.58
C ILE A 41 -5.35 -9.47 0.72
N TYR A 42 -5.24 -8.53 1.65
CA TYR A 42 -4.58 -8.76 2.95
C TYR A 42 -5.17 -9.94 3.74
N SER A 43 -6.40 -10.32 3.45
CA SER A 43 -7.11 -11.44 4.08
C SER A 43 -6.92 -12.79 3.38
N ASP A 44 -6.27 -12.83 2.22
CA ASP A 44 -6.08 -14.06 1.45
C ASP A 44 -5.22 -15.05 2.25
N PRO A 45 -5.50 -16.37 2.18
CA PRO A 45 -4.76 -17.38 2.93
C PRO A 45 -3.25 -17.33 2.67
N GLU A 46 -2.83 -17.24 1.41
CA GLU A 46 -1.41 -17.19 1.03
C GLU A 46 -0.69 -15.95 1.57
N VAL A 47 -1.39 -14.81 1.63
CA VAL A 47 -0.87 -13.56 2.18
C VAL A 47 -0.68 -13.68 3.69
N ARG A 48 -1.65 -14.29 4.38
CA ARG A 48 -1.56 -14.53 5.83
C ARG A 48 -0.46 -15.53 6.16
N GLU A 49 -0.33 -16.61 5.38
CA GLU A 49 0.75 -17.57 5.52
C GLU A 49 2.12 -16.93 5.29
N PHE A 50 2.25 -16.09 4.25
CA PHE A 50 3.46 -15.30 4.01
C PHE A 50 3.80 -14.40 5.19
N ALA A 51 2.86 -13.59 5.69
CA ALA A 51 3.10 -12.71 6.83
C ALA A 51 3.49 -13.51 8.08
N ALA A 52 2.80 -14.62 8.35
CA ALA A 52 3.10 -15.50 9.48
C ALA A 52 4.52 -16.11 9.37
N SER A 53 4.97 -16.46 8.15
CA SER A 53 6.30 -17.00 7.91
C SER A 53 7.43 -16.05 8.31
N ILE A 54 7.17 -14.74 8.35
CA ILE A 54 8.10 -13.70 8.81
C ILE A 54 7.75 -13.14 10.20
N GLY A 55 6.88 -13.84 10.95
CA GLY A 55 6.48 -13.46 12.31
C GLY A 55 5.57 -12.23 12.37
N LYS A 56 4.79 -11.98 11.33
CA LYS A 56 3.88 -10.84 11.19
C LYS A 56 2.45 -11.28 10.91
N GLU A 57 1.53 -10.34 11.02
CA GLU A 57 0.17 -10.44 10.52
C GLU A 57 -0.09 -9.34 9.50
N THR A 58 -0.97 -9.57 8.52
CA THR A 58 -1.43 -8.52 7.61
C THR A 58 -2.64 -7.80 8.18
N GLY A 59 -2.78 -6.51 7.87
CA GLY A 59 -3.92 -5.72 8.33
C GLY A 59 -4.03 -4.34 7.70
N THR A 60 -5.00 -3.59 8.18
CA THR A 60 -5.32 -2.23 7.75
C THR A 60 -4.97 -1.22 8.84
N ALA A 61 -5.13 0.08 8.54
CA ALA A 61 -4.97 1.12 9.55
C ALA A 61 -5.93 0.95 10.75
N LYS A 62 -7.11 0.37 10.55
CA LYS A 62 -8.06 0.09 11.63
C LYS A 62 -7.55 -1.00 12.57
N ASP A 63 -6.93 -2.04 12.01
CA ASP A 63 -6.33 -3.12 12.80
C ASP A 63 -5.14 -2.60 13.63
N VAL A 64 -4.35 -1.68 13.07
CA VAL A 64 -3.31 -0.98 13.83
C VAL A 64 -3.90 -0.19 14.98
N VAL A 65 -4.94 0.62 14.75
CA VAL A 65 -5.62 1.36 15.84
C VAL A 65 -6.10 0.42 16.94
N GLN A 66 -6.70 -0.70 16.57
CA GLN A 66 -7.19 -1.69 17.53
C GLN A 66 -6.06 -2.34 18.35
N LYS A 67 -4.93 -2.70 17.72
CA LYS A 67 -3.81 -3.37 18.41
C LYS A 67 -2.90 -2.41 19.17
N ALA A 68 -2.63 -1.23 18.61
CA ALA A 68 -1.66 -0.28 19.12
C ALA A 68 -2.27 0.83 19.99
N GLY A 69 -3.60 0.97 20.02
CA GLY A 69 -4.28 2.02 20.77
C GLY A 69 -3.98 3.43 20.23
N VAL A 70 -3.73 3.55 18.93
CA VAL A 70 -3.41 4.83 18.27
C VAL A 70 -4.70 5.64 18.11
N GLU A 71 -4.65 6.91 18.51
CA GLU A 71 -5.73 7.85 18.23
C GLU A 71 -5.58 8.42 16.81
N ILE A 72 -6.65 8.33 16.03
CA ILE A 72 -6.72 8.86 14.66
C ILE A 72 -7.93 9.78 14.56
N ASP A 73 -7.73 10.98 14.01
CA ASP A 73 -8.82 11.87 13.65
C ASP A 73 -9.47 11.39 12.33
N TRP A 74 -10.43 10.48 12.46
CA TRP A 74 -11.15 9.94 11.31
C TRP A 74 -11.99 10.99 10.57
N ASN A 75 -12.37 12.09 11.23
CA ASN A 75 -13.07 13.20 10.55
C ASN A 75 -12.10 13.91 9.61
N HIS A 76 -10.87 14.17 10.06
CA HIS A 76 -9.82 14.72 9.22
C HIS A 76 -9.47 13.78 8.06
N VAL A 77 -9.23 12.50 8.33
CA VAL A 77 -8.97 11.48 7.28
C VAL A 77 -10.09 11.46 6.23
N SER A 78 -11.36 11.49 6.66
CA SER A 78 -12.50 11.52 5.74
C SER A 78 -12.59 12.85 4.97
N ALA A 79 -12.21 13.98 5.56
CA ALA A 79 -12.22 15.27 4.90
C ALA A 79 -11.18 15.33 3.78
N VAL A 80 -9.95 14.87 4.07
CA VAL A 80 -8.85 14.76 3.10
C VAL A 80 -9.21 13.80 1.96
N TYR A 81 -9.82 12.65 2.26
CA TYR A 81 -10.28 11.72 1.23
C TYR A 81 -11.31 12.34 0.27
N LYS A 82 -12.29 13.08 0.81
CA LYS A 82 -13.37 13.69 0.02
C LYS A 82 -12.87 14.87 -0.81
N ASN A 83 -12.01 15.70 -0.23
CA ASN A 83 -11.45 16.91 -0.83
C ASN A 83 -9.93 16.92 -0.63
N PRO A 84 -9.18 16.15 -1.43
CA PRO A 84 -7.72 16.07 -1.30
C PRO A 84 -7.09 17.46 -1.54
N PRO A 85 -6.24 17.96 -0.62
CA PRO A 85 -5.62 19.28 -0.77
C PRO A 85 -4.68 19.37 -1.98
N SER A 86 -4.00 18.25 -2.26
CA SER A 86 -3.06 18.09 -3.35
C SER A 86 -3.48 16.90 -4.24
N GLN A 87 -3.01 16.90 -5.48
CA GLN A 87 -3.25 15.81 -6.42
C GLN A 87 -1.99 14.95 -6.59
N PRO A 88 -2.12 13.66 -6.93
CA PRO A 88 -0.98 12.84 -7.31
C PRO A 88 -0.29 13.41 -8.55
N GLU A 89 1.03 13.31 -8.60
CA GLU A 89 1.87 13.72 -9.74
C GLU A 89 1.49 13.05 -11.06
N ASP A 90 0.86 11.87 -10.99
CA ASP A 90 0.42 11.06 -12.12
C ASP A 90 -1.11 11.09 -12.34
N ILE A 91 -1.78 12.16 -11.90
CA ILE A 91 -3.26 12.31 -11.97
C ILE A 91 -3.85 12.08 -13.37
N ASP A 92 -3.13 12.46 -14.42
CA ASP A 92 -3.58 12.36 -15.81
C ASP A 92 -3.64 10.92 -16.33
N ILE A 93 -2.95 10.00 -15.66
CA ILE A 93 -2.76 8.61 -16.12
C ILE A 93 -3.23 7.57 -15.09
N ILE A 94 -3.80 8.01 -13.98
CA ILE A 94 -4.44 7.13 -12.99
C ILE A 94 -5.96 7.24 -13.07
N ASP A 95 -6.66 6.22 -12.61
CA ASP A 95 -8.12 6.16 -12.58
C ASP A 95 -8.67 5.67 -11.23
N GLY A 96 -10.00 5.61 -11.12
CA GLY A 96 -10.66 5.01 -9.97
C GLY A 96 -10.39 5.69 -8.61
N PRO A 97 -10.41 4.92 -7.50
CA PRO A 97 -10.10 5.41 -6.16
C PRO A 97 -8.74 6.10 -6.05
N ALA A 98 -7.74 5.74 -6.86
CA ALA A 98 -6.42 6.37 -6.83
C ALA A 98 -6.46 7.90 -6.99
N LYS A 99 -7.45 8.45 -7.72
CA LYS A 99 -7.62 9.91 -7.89
C LYS A 99 -7.91 10.67 -6.59
N HIS A 100 -8.38 9.97 -5.56
CA HIS A 100 -8.64 10.55 -4.24
C HIS A 100 -7.43 10.51 -3.30
N TRP A 101 -6.31 9.92 -3.75
CA TRP A 101 -5.09 9.91 -2.95
C TRP A 101 -4.43 11.30 -2.96
N SER A 102 -3.78 11.63 -1.85
CA SER A 102 -2.91 12.80 -1.72
C SER A 102 -1.83 12.51 -0.67
N PRO A 103 -0.69 13.22 -0.68
CA PRO A 103 0.30 13.11 0.38
C PRO A 103 -0.28 13.36 1.79
N GLU A 104 -1.25 14.27 1.89
CA GLU A 104 -1.95 14.59 3.14
C GLU A 104 -2.81 13.42 3.62
N PHE A 105 -3.29 12.56 2.70
CA PHE A 105 -4.01 11.34 3.08
C PHE A 105 -3.08 10.32 3.74
N ASP A 106 -1.84 10.20 3.26
CA ASP A 106 -0.81 9.39 3.93
C ASP A 106 -0.38 10.02 5.25
N GLU A 107 -0.25 11.35 5.32
CA GLU A 107 0.05 12.07 6.58
C GLU A 107 -1.02 11.79 7.65
N ALA A 108 -2.31 11.90 7.30
CA ALA A 108 -3.42 11.67 8.21
C ALA A 108 -3.44 10.23 8.79
N LEU A 109 -2.80 9.27 8.11
CA LEU A 109 -2.70 7.86 8.53
C LEU A 109 -1.29 7.46 8.98
N ARG A 110 -0.34 8.40 8.99
CA ARG A 110 1.05 8.16 9.40
C ARG A 110 1.19 7.58 10.80
N PRO A 111 0.41 8.00 11.81
CA PRO A 111 0.52 7.39 13.14
C PRO A 111 0.25 5.87 13.13
N CYS A 112 -0.62 5.38 12.23
CA CYS A 112 -0.83 3.95 12.03
C CYS A 112 0.38 3.29 11.35
N GLN A 113 0.95 3.92 10.33
CA GLN A 113 2.13 3.39 9.65
C GLN A 113 3.32 3.24 10.60
N GLU A 114 3.60 4.26 11.41
CA GLU A 114 4.71 4.26 12.37
C GLU A 114 4.55 3.19 13.47
N LYS A 115 3.31 2.83 13.81
CA LYS A 115 3.02 1.84 14.86
C LYS A 115 2.84 0.42 14.37
N ALA A 116 2.53 0.21 13.09
CA ALA A 116 2.23 -1.11 12.54
C ALA A 116 3.31 -2.15 12.89
N GLU A 117 4.58 -1.81 12.68
CA GLU A 117 5.72 -2.70 12.94
C GLU A 117 5.82 -3.11 14.41
N SER A 118 5.58 -2.17 15.33
CA SER A 118 5.67 -2.40 16.79
C SER A 118 4.62 -3.38 17.33
N VAL A 119 3.52 -3.55 16.60
CA VAL A 119 2.45 -4.51 16.93
C VAL A 119 2.43 -5.73 16.00
N GLY A 120 3.52 -5.94 15.25
CA GLY A 120 3.68 -7.10 14.37
C GLY A 120 2.78 -7.07 13.14
N LEU A 121 2.31 -5.90 12.71
CA LEU A 121 1.44 -5.75 11.54
C LEU A 121 2.21 -5.28 10.30
N LEU A 122 1.88 -5.89 9.16
CA LEU A 122 2.04 -5.33 7.84
C LEU A 122 0.76 -4.60 7.44
N MET A 123 0.80 -3.27 7.43
CA MET A 123 -0.33 -2.41 7.09
C MET A 123 -0.42 -2.19 5.58
N THR A 124 -1.62 -2.38 5.00
CA THR A 124 -1.88 -2.11 3.59
C THR A 124 -1.70 -0.61 3.21
N PRO A 125 -1.25 -0.29 1.99
CA PRO A 125 -0.80 -1.26 0.98
C PRO A 125 0.57 -1.84 1.32
N ILE A 126 0.79 -3.11 0.99
CA ILE A 126 2.09 -3.79 1.17
C ILE A 126 2.64 -4.11 -0.22
N VAL A 127 3.91 -3.79 -0.44
CA VAL A 127 4.64 -4.15 -1.66
C VAL A 127 5.69 -5.18 -1.29
N VAL A 128 5.57 -6.38 -1.86
CA VAL A 128 6.54 -7.46 -1.73
C VAL A 128 7.25 -7.65 -3.06
N VAL A 129 8.58 -7.75 -3.05
CA VAL A 129 9.38 -8.01 -4.24
C VAL A 129 10.29 -9.19 -3.95
N GLN A 130 10.18 -10.26 -4.73
CA GLN A 130 10.94 -11.51 -4.56
C GLN A 130 10.86 -12.08 -3.13
N GLY A 131 9.66 -12.08 -2.55
CA GLY A 131 9.41 -12.58 -1.19
C GLY A 131 9.86 -11.65 -0.06
N GLU A 132 10.36 -10.45 -0.37
CA GLU A 132 10.78 -9.47 0.64
C GLU A 132 9.82 -8.28 0.67
N VAL A 133 9.34 -7.90 1.87
CA VAL A 133 8.54 -6.69 2.06
C VAL A 133 9.41 -5.46 1.82
N LYS A 134 9.11 -4.68 0.77
CA LYS A 134 9.83 -3.43 0.43
C LYS A 134 9.15 -2.19 0.97
N HIS A 135 7.82 -2.22 1.10
CA HIS A 135 7.04 -1.08 1.56
C HIS A 135 5.76 -1.53 2.25
N GLN A 136 5.31 -0.75 3.24
CA GLN A 136 4.00 -0.89 3.83
C GLN A 136 3.42 0.45 4.33
N GLY A 137 2.10 0.54 4.35
CA GLY A 137 1.36 1.55 5.11
C GLY A 137 1.19 2.94 4.46
N SER A 138 1.78 3.17 3.30
CA SER A 138 1.63 4.40 2.49
C SER A 138 1.79 4.09 1.01
N VAL A 139 1.61 5.09 0.14
CA VAL A 139 1.95 4.91 -1.28
C VAL A 139 3.45 5.14 -1.49
N PRO A 140 4.19 4.16 -2.03
CA PRO A 140 5.60 4.37 -2.35
C PRO A 140 5.78 5.37 -3.50
N SER A 141 6.89 6.09 -3.50
CA SER A 141 7.23 7.00 -4.60
C SER A 141 7.57 6.21 -5.87
N ILE A 142 7.44 6.85 -7.04
CA ILE A 142 7.82 6.24 -8.32
C ILE A 142 9.31 5.86 -8.32
N GLU A 143 10.19 6.67 -7.71
CA GLU A 143 11.63 6.39 -7.61
C GLU A 143 11.93 5.15 -6.74
N GLN A 144 11.24 5.01 -5.61
CA GLN A 144 11.34 3.82 -4.76
C GLN A 144 10.91 2.58 -5.54
N LEU A 145 9.76 2.64 -6.22
CA LEU A 145 9.28 1.54 -7.03
C LEU A 145 10.25 1.19 -8.16
N ARG A 146 10.79 2.17 -8.89
CA ARG A 146 11.79 1.92 -9.94
C ARG A 146 13.00 1.17 -9.36
N THR A 147 13.51 1.61 -8.22
CA THR A 147 14.67 0.99 -7.54
C THR A 147 14.42 -0.48 -7.19
N TRP A 148 13.22 -0.85 -6.74
CA TRP A 148 12.91 -2.23 -6.38
C TRP A 148 12.61 -3.11 -7.60
N LEU A 149 12.05 -2.52 -8.65
CA LEU A 149 11.62 -3.25 -9.84
C LEU A 149 12.75 -3.49 -10.86
N THR A 150 13.79 -2.66 -10.91
CA THR A 150 15.05 -2.96 -11.65
C THR A 150 15.91 -3.98 -10.90
#